data_AF-A0A9E4GHE2-F1
#
_entry.id   AF-A0A9E4GHE2-F1
#
_cell.length_a   1.000
_cell.length_b   1.000
_cell.length_c   1.000
_cell.angle_alpha   90.00
_cell.angle_beta   90.00
_cell.angle_gamma   90.00
#
_symmetry.space_group_name_H-M   'P 1'
#
loop_
_entity.id
_entity.type
_entity.pdbx_description
1 polymer ?
#
loop_
_entity_poly.entity_id
_entity_poly.type
_entity_poly.pdbx_seq_one_letter_code
_entity_poly.pdbx_strand_id
1 'polypeptide(L)'
;MSKGTCQKRLVCLLGGVAWGLWLVAGAVAQDGAPVPPLEAGLVLTLHPVFVHFAVALTVWGCVLDCAGSVWRRPGWQRLGRPSFFAGVGALGLAVLSGWIEQQLPQPNSAFDAQIQDLLVYHEYLGYGLFGFFLVLAVVRTQIAGRLPLFFVLLTGLGLGGLIVQGHWGGELVYRYGTGVRAVHILSQPASTHDNAPKRGSGASGVDE
;
A
#
# COMPACT_ATOMS: atom_id res chain seq x y z
N MET A 1 46.11 -8.67 50.43
CA MET A 1 44.70 -8.86 50.04
C MET A 1 44.28 -7.62 49.26
N SER A 2 43.61 -7.63 48.11
CA SER A 2 43.16 -8.65 47.17
C SER A 2 42.71 -7.86 45.92
N LYS A 3 43.26 -8.23 44.76
CA LYS A 3 42.64 -8.37 43.42
C LYS A 3 41.59 -7.33 42.96
N GLY A 4 41.80 -6.72 41.78
CA GLY A 4 40.64 -6.17 41.03
C GLY A 4 40.87 -5.32 39.78
N THR A 5 42.09 -4.96 39.37
CA THR A 5 42.34 -4.20 38.13
C THR A 5 42.42 -5.14 36.92
N CYS A 6 41.31 -5.75 36.51
CA CYS A 6 41.23 -6.45 35.22
C CYS A 6 39.78 -6.65 34.75
N GLN A 7 39.02 -5.56 34.53
CA GLN A 7 37.68 -5.66 33.97
C GLN A 7 37.27 -4.45 33.12
N LYS A 8 38.23 -3.81 32.44
CA LYS A 8 37.96 -2.65 31.56
C LYS A 8 38.43 -2.80 30.11
N ARG A 9 38.87 -3.99 29.68
CA ARG A 9 39.30 -4.23 28.28
C ARG A 9 38.67 -5.45 27.59
N LEU A 10 37.74 -6.17 28.22
CA LEU A 10 37.12 -7.37 27.66
C LEU A 10 35.64 -7.21 27.26
N VAL A 11 35.09 -5.99 27.26
CA VAL A 11 33.69 -5.73 26.85
C VAL A 11 33.61 -5.12 25.44
N CYS A 12 34.72 -4.63 24.87
CA CYS A 12 34.73 -4.02 23.53
C CYS A 12 34.73 -5.01 22.36
N LEU A 13 34.82 -6.32 22.59
CA LEU A 13 34.89 -7.32 21.51
C LEU A 13 33.66 -8.22 21.38
N LEU A 14 32.61 -7.99 22.20
CA LEU A 14 31.34 -8.73 22.14
C LEU A 14 30.12 -7.79 22.11
N GLY A 15 30.30 -6.52 21.71
CA GLY A 15 29.24 -5.50 21.65
C GLY A 15 28.59 -5.30 20.28
N GLY A 16 28.93 -6.11 19.27
CA GLY A 16 28.51 -5.89 17.87
C GLY A 16 27.16 -6.47 17.47
N VAL A 17 26.51 -7.28 18.31
CA VAL A 17 25.26 -8.00 17.95
C VAL A 17 24.04 -7.47 18.70
N ALA A 18 24.23 -6.69 19.78
CA ALA A 18 23.14 -6.18 20.60
C ALA A 18 22.47 -4.89 20.06
N TRP A 19 23.04 -4.24 19.05
CA TRP A 19 22.47 -3.03 18.45
C TRP A 19 21.34 -3.32 17.45
N GLY A 20 21.27 -4.53 16.88
CA GLY A 20 20.19 -4.91 15.96
C GLY A 20 18.85 -5.22 16.66
N LEU A 21 18.90 -5.70 17.90
CA LEU A 21 17.68 -6.02 18.66
C LEU A 21 17.04 -4.80 19.34
N TRP A 22 17.82 -3.77 19.67
CA TRP A 22 17.26 -2.55 20.30
C TRP A 22 16.47 -1.68 19.32
N LEU A 23 16.80 -1.72 18.02
CA LEU A 23 16.01 -1.06 16.96
C LEU A 23 14.68 -1.77 16.68
N VAL A 24 14.56 -3.07 17.00
CA VAL A 24 13.30 -3.82 16.90
C VAL A 24 12.46 -3.68 18.18
N ALA A 25 13.09 -3.56 19.35
CA ALA A 25 12.40 -3.43 20.62
C ALA A 25 11.88 -2.01 20.91
N GLY A 26 12.54 -0.95 20.39
CA GLY A 26 12.12 0.44 20.59
C GLY A 26 10.82 0.84 19.88
N ALA A 27 10.31 0.02 18.96
CA ALA A 27 9.03 0.26 18.27
C ALA A 27 7.81 -0.30 19.02
N VAL A 28 8.02 -1.08 20.10
CA VAL A 28 6.95 -1.75 20.87
C VAL A 28 6.69 -1.03 22.21
N ALA A 29 6.78 0.29 22.21
CA ALA A 29 6.44 1.13 23.36
C ALA A 29 5.46 2.24 22.95
N GLN A 30 4.41 1.87 22.20
CA GLN A 30 3.17 2.64 22.18
C GLN A 30 2.16 1.92 23.07
N ASP A 31 2.22 2.23 24.36
CA ASP A 31 1.31 1.76 25.37
C ASP A 31 -0.12 2.27 25.09
N GLY A 32 -1.06 1.34 24.90
CA GLY A 32 -2.47 1.57 25.20
C GLY A 32 -3.45 1.83 24.04
N ALA A 33 -3.01 1.89 22.79
CA ALA A 33 -3.96 1.85 21.67
C ALA A 33 -4.47 0.42 21.51
N PRO A 34 -5.79 0.16 21.50
CA PRO A 34 -6.26 -1.18 21.23
C PRO A 34 -5.79 -1.59 19.85
N VAL A 35 -5.21 -2.76 19.74
CA VAL A 35 -4.81 -3.26 18.43
C VAL A 35 -6.08 -3.62 17.67
N PRO A 36 -6.20 -3.22 16.39
CA PRO A 36 -7.30 -3.72 15.57
C PRO A 36 -7.11 -5.25 15.47
N PRO A 37 -8.18 -6.02 15.16
CA PRO A 37 -8.01 -7.44 14.89
C PRO A 37 -6.85 -7.62 13.90
N LEU A 38 -5.87 -8.49 14.22
CA LEU A 38 -4.65 -8.67 13.43
C LEU A 38 -4.93 -8.84 11.92
N GLU A 39 -6.08 -9.44 11.60
CA GLU A 39 -6.61 -9.62 10.25
C GLU A 39 -6.86 -8.30 9.50
N ALA A 40 -7.41 -7.27 10.15
CA ALA A 40 -7.74 -5.99 9.52
C ALA A 40 -6.48 -5.14 9.24
N GLY A 41 -5.54 -5.11 10.20
CA GLY A 41 -4.26 -4.43 10.01
C GLY A 41 -3.39 -5.08 8.93
N LEU A 42 -3.45 -6.40 8.81
CA LEU A 42 -2.75 -7.13 7.75
C LEU A 42 -3.31 -6.76 6.37
N VAL A 43 -4.63 -6.77 6.20
CA VAL A 43 -5.27 -6.42 4.92
C VAL A 43 -4.88 -5.02 4.45
N LEU A 44 -4.94 -4.02 5.34
CA LEU A 44 -4.53 -2.62 5.09
C LEU A 44 -3.05 -2.47 4.67
N THR A 45 -2.21 -3.44 5.04
CA THR A 45 -0.78 -3.44 4.69
C THR A 45 -0.50 -4.25 3.42
N LEU A 46 -1.39 -5.18 3.07
CA LEU A 46 -1.22 -6.05 1.91
C LEU A 46 -1.48 -5.33 0.58
N HIS A 47 -2.44 -4.41 0.51
CA HIS A 47 -2.72 -3.71 -0.74
C HIS A 47 -1.49 -2.94 -1.27
N PRO A 48 -0.80 -2.09 -0.47
CA PRO A 48 0.42 -1.46 -0.94
C PRO A 48 1.49 -2.47 -1.36
N VAL A 49 1.64 -3.59 -0.66
CA VAL A 49 2.62 -4.64 -1.03
C VAL A 49 2.34 -5.17 -2.44
N PHE A 50 1.10 -5.55 -2.73
CA PHE A 50 0.72 -6.02 -4.06
C PHE A 50 0.87 -4.93 -5.12
N VAL A 51 0.58 -3.66 -4.79
CA VAL A 51 0.78 -2.52 -5.70
C VAL A 51 2.25 -2.37 -6.11
N HIS A 52 3.22 -2.56 -5.20
CA HIS A 52 4.64 -2.47 -5.56
C HIS A 52 5.05 -3.55 -6.55
N PHE A 53 4.62 -4.80 -6.33
CA PHE A 53 4.89 -5.89 -7.27
C PHE A 53 4.18 -5.68 -8.60
N ALA A 54 2.92 -5.24 -8.56
CA ALA A 54 2.11 -4.90 -9.73
C ALA A 54 2.82 -3.88 -10.62
N VAL A 55 3.25 -2.76 -10.05
CA VAL A 55 3.95 -1.70 -10.80
C VAL A 55 5.32 -2.18 -11.27
N ALA A 56 6.14 -2.74 -10.38
CA ALA A 56 7.51 -3.13 -10.72
C ALA A 56 7.56 -4.17 -11.84
N LEU A 57 6.77 -5.26 -11.72
CA LEU A 57 6.76 -6.34 -12.69
C LEU A 57 6.12 -5.93 -14.02
N THR A 58 5.04 -5.14 -13.99
CA THR A 58 4.37 -4.67 -15.20
C THR A 58 5.27 -3.70 -15.97
N VAL A 59 5.83 -2.69 -15.30
CA VAL A 59 6.75 -1.73 -15.93
C VAL A 59 7.98 -2.45 -16.49
N TRP A 60 8.63 -3.29 -15.67
CA TRP A 60 9.81 -4.04 -16.10
C TRP A 60 9.52 -4.98 -17.26
N GLY A 61 8.42 -5.74 -17.18
CA GLY A 61 7.97 -6.66 -18.21
C GLY A 61 7.66 -5.95 -19.53
N CYS A 62 6.88 -4.87 -19.47
CA CYS A 62 6.55 -4.04 -20.63
C CYS A 62 7.79 -3.45 -21.28
N VAL A 63 8.71 -2.87 -20.49
CA VAL A 63 9.95 -2.27 -21.00
C VAL A 63 10.80 -3.31 -21.69
N LEU A 64 11.07 -4.46 -21.06
CA LEU A 64 11.89 -5.51 -21.66
C LEU A 64 11.26 -6.13 -22.91
N ASP A 65 9.94 -6.34 -22.91
CA ASP A 65 9.24 -6.92 -24.06
C ASP A 65 9.17 -5.96 -25.24
N CYS A 66 8.90 -4.67 -24.98
CA CYS A 66 8.96 -3.61 -26.00
C CYS A 66 10.39 -3.41 -26.52
N ALA A 67 11.37 -3.30 -25.64
CA ALA A 67 12.79 -3.17 -25.99
C ALA A 67 13.28 -4.35 -26.83
N GLY A 68 12.95 -5.58 -26.41
CA GLY A 68 13.28 -6.79 -27.16
C GLY A 68 12.64 -6.82 -28.55
N SER A 69 11.42 -6.27 -28.69
CA SER A 69 10.74 -6.12 -29.98
C SER A 69 11.40 -5.08 -30.88
N VAL A 70 11.75 -3.91 -30.33
CA VAL A 70 12.36 -2.79 -31.05
C VAL A 70 13.77 -3.14 -31.52
N TRP A 71 14.61 -3.65 -30.62
CA TRP A 71 16.00 -4.03 -30.91
C TRP A 71 16.15 -5.43 -31.51
N ARG A 72 15.04 -6.14 -31.77
CA ARG A 72 15.05 -7.50 -32.33
C ARG A 72 15.90 -8.48 -31.51
N ARG A 73 15.87 -8.34 -30.18
CA ARG A 73 16.58 -9.20 -29.22
C ARG A 73 15.57 -10.13 -28.54
N PRO A 74 15.36 -11.37 -29.07
CA PRO A 74 14.36 -12.28 -28.51
C PRO A 74 14.66 -12.70 -27.06
N GLY A 75 15.92 -12.62 -26.63
CA GLY A 75 16.30 -12.87 -25.23
C GLY A 75 15.64 -11.91 -24.24
N TRP A 76 15.44 -10.65 -24.61
CA TRP A 76 14.81 -9.66 -23.74
C TRP A 76 13.30 -9.91 -23.63
N GLN A 77 12.66 -10.32 -24.73
CA GLN A 77 11.25 -10.74 -24.70
C GLN A 77 11.02 -12.01 -23.88
N ARG A 78 11.99 -12.93 -23.85
CA ARG A 78 11.91 -14.15 -23.01
C ARG A 78 11.84 -13.83 -21.51
N LEU A 79 12.47 -12.73 -21.08
CA LEU A 79 12.39 -12.25 -19.70
C LEU A 79 11.19 -11.32 -19.48
N GLY A 80 10.93 -10.42 -20.44
CA GLY A 80 9.86 -9.42 -20.34
C GLY A 80 8.46 -10.03 -20.33
N ARG A 81 8.19 -11.03 -21.18
CA ARG A 81 6.86 -11.68 -21.26
C ARG A 81 6.39 -12.26 -19.91
N PRO A 82 7.13 -13.17 -19.25
CA PRO A 82 6.68 -13.73 -17.98
C PRO A 82 6.57 -12.66 -16.88
N SER A 83 7.49 -11.69 -16.84
CA SER A 83 7.38 -10.56 -15.90
C SER A 83 6.12 -9.73 -16.14
N PHE A 84 5.75 -9.48 -17.39
CA PHE A 84 4.52 -8.77 -17.74
C PHE A 84 3.28 -9.54 -17.25
N PHE A 85 3.18 -10.84 -17.53
CA PHE A 85 2.05 -11.65 -17.05
C PHE A 85 1.99 -11.74 -15.52
N ALA A 86 3.14 -11.88 -14.85
CA ALA A 86 3.22 -11.85 -13.39
C ALA A 86 2.78 -10.49 -12.83
N GLY A 87 3.15 -9.40 -13.51
CA GLY A 87 2.70 -8.05 -13.20
C GLY A 87 1.18 -7.90 -13.30
N VAL A 88 0.56 -8.37 -14.39
CA VAL A 88 -0.91 -8.36 -14.53
C VAL A 88 -1.59 -9.19 -13.43
N GLY A 89 -1.01 -10.33 -13.06
CA GLY A 89 -1.48 -11.11 -11.91
C GLY A 89 -1.43 -10.32 -10.60
N ALA A 90 -0.30 -9.63 -10.34
CA ALA A 90 -0.16 -8.78 -9.17
C ALA A 90 -1.10 -7.55 -9.19
N LEU A 91 -1.40 -6.97 -10.36
CA LEU A 91 -2.46 -5.95 -10.49
C LEU A 91 -3.81 -6.49 -10.01
N GLY A 92 -4.16 -7.73 -10.40
CA GLY A 92 -5.39 -8.37 -9.93
C GLY A 92 -5.43 -8.53 -8.41
N LEU A 93 -4.31 -8.92 -7.79
CA LEU A 93 -4.19 -9.01 -6.33
C LEU A 93 -4.27 -7.65 -5.65
N ALA A 94 -3.68 -6.60 -6.25
CA ALA A 94 -3.79 -5.23 -5.76
C ALA A 94 -5.23 -4.72 -5.80
N VAL A 95 -5.94 -4.93 -6.92
CA VAL A 95 -7.36 -4.58 -7.06
C VAL A 95 -8.21 -5.35 -6.04
N LEU A 96 -7.97 -6.65 -5.88
CA LEU A 96 -8.73 -7.47 -4.93
C LEU A 96 -8.51 -7.03 -3.48
N SER A 97 -7.25 -6.80 -3.08
CA SER A 97 -6.95 -6.33 -1.73
C SER A 97 -7.53 -4.93 -1.45
N GLY A 98 -7.48 -4.02 -2.43
CA GLY A 98 -8.09 -2.68 -2.30
C GLY A 98 -9.61 -2.73 -2.17
N TRP A 99 -10.27 -3.63 -2.93
CA TRP A 99 -11.71 -3.88 -2.77
C TRP A 99 -12.05 -4.39 -1.37
N ILE A 100 -11.24 -5.29 -0.80
CA ILE A 100 -11.44 -5.78 0.57
C ILE A 100 -11.29 -4.64 1.58
N GLU A 101 -10.31 -3.74 1.41
CA GLU A 101 -10.11 -2.56 2.26
C GLU A 101 -11.31 -1.62 2.29
N GLN A 102 -12.00 -1.46 1.16
CA GLN A 102 -13.20 -0.64 1.06
C GLN A 102 -14.39 -1.21 1.86
N GLN A 103 -14.45 -2.53 2.04
CA GLN A 103 -15.53 -3.21 2.76
C GLN A 103 -15.33 -3.17 4.28
N LEU A 104 -14.14 -2.79 4.77
CA LEU A 104 -13.92 -2.59 6.20
C LEU A 104 -14.69 -1.36 6.71
N PRO A 105 -15.13 -1.36 7.98
CA PRO A 105 -15.83 -0.21 8.55
C PRO A 105 -14.96 1.05 8.54
N GLN A 106 -15.23 1.97 7.62
CA GLN A 106 -14.61 3.28 7.57
C GLN A 106 -15.53 4.27 8.30
N PRO A 107 -15.09 4.93 9.38
CA PRO A 107 -15.91 5.97 10.01
C PRO A 107 -16.04 7.15 9.04
N ASN A 108 -17.27 7.59 8.81
CA ASN A 108 -17.59 8.72 7.94
C ASN A 108 -16.87 10.03 8.32
N SER A 109 -16.35 10.13 9.55
CA SER A 109 -15.56 11.26 10.06
C SER A 109 -14.06 11.23 9.72
N ALA A 110 -13.56 10.15 9.10
CA ALA A 110 -12.13 9.98 8.83
C ALA A 110 -11.64 10.75 7.60
N PHE A 111 -12.53 11.02 6.62
CA PHE A 111 -12.15 11.57 5.33
C PHE A 111 -13.02 12.76 4.94
N ASP A 112 -12.38 13.92 4.73
CA ASP A 112 -13.03 15.07 4.10
C ASP A 112 -13.48 14.70 2.68
N ALA A 113 -14.49 15.41 2.15
CA ALA A 113 -15.07 15.16 0.82
C ALA A 113 -13.99 15.08 -0.29
N GLN A 114 -12.97 15.93 -0.22
CA GLN A 114 -11.86 15.93 -1.18
C GLN A 114 -11.04 14.64 -1.18
N ILE A 115 -10.86 14.02 0.00
CA ILE A 115 -10.11 12.75 0.12
C ILE A 115 -10.94 11.59 -0.44
N GLN A 116 -12.27 11.62 -0.19
CA GLN A 116 -13.18 10.63 -0.76
C GLN A 116 -13.20 10.68 -2.28
N ASP A 117 -13.27 11.87 -2.88
CA ASP A 117 -13.21 12.02 -4.34
C ASP A 117 -11.91 11.45 -4.93
N LEU A 118 -10.76 11.79 -4.32
CA LEU A 118 -9.47 11.28 -4.76
C LEU A 118 -9.36 9.76 -4.62
N LEU A 119 -9.92 9.19 -3.54
CA LEU A 119 -9.97 7.74 -3.32
C LEU A 119 -10.81 7.06 -4.41
N VAL A 120 -11.97 7.61 -4.72
CA VAL A 120 -12.86 7.11 -5.77
C VAL A 120 -12.18 7.17 -7.15
N TYR A 121 -11.49 8.27 -7.47
CA TYR A 121 -10.73 8.36 -8.73
C TYR A 121 -9.59 7.34 -8.81
N HIS A 122 -8.85 7.15 -7.71
CA HIS A 122 -7.79 6.15 -7.60
C HIS A 122 -8.35 4.73 -7.78
N GLU A 123 -9.49 4.42 -7.16
CA GLU A 123 -10.16 3.13 -7.23
C GLU A 123 -10.60 2.80 -8.67
N TYR A 124 -11.39 3.68 -9.30
CA TYR A 124 -11.89 3.46 -10.65
C TYR A 124 -10.78 3.41 -11.70
N LEU A 125 -9.75 4.25 -11.55
CA LEU A 125 -8.58 4.18 -12.43
C LEU A 125 -7.84 2.85 -12.25
N GLY A 126 -7.75 2.33 -11.02
CA GLY A 126 -7.20 1.01 -10.71
C GLY A 126 -7.94 -0.12 -11.44
N TYR A 127 -9.27 -0.14 -11.38
CA TYR A 127 -10.08 -1.13 -12.12
C TYR A 127 -9.91 -0.99 -13.64
N GLY A 128 -9.92 0.25 -14.15
CA GLY A 128 -9.71 0.54 -15.55
C GLY A 128 -8.35 0.04 -16.06
N LEU A 129 -7.28 0.29 -15.29
CA LEU A 129 -5.94 -0.16 -15.64
C LEU A 129 -5.80 -1.68 -15.55
N PHE A 130 -6.38 -2.33 -14.55
CA PHE A 130 -6.38 -3.79 -14.49
C PHE A 130 -7.07 -4.40 -15.71
N GLY A 131 -8.28 -3.92 -16.05
CA GLY A 131 -8.98 -4.37 -17.25
C GLY A 131 -8.18 -4.12 -18.53
N PHE A 132 -7.57 -2.94 -18.66
CA PHE A 132 -6.71 -2.59 -19.79
C PHE A 132 -5.51 -3.53 -19.95
N PHE A 133 -4.76 -3.75 -18.87
CA PHE A 133 -3.60 -4.64 -18.87
C PHE A 133 -3.98 -6.11 -19.04
N LEU A 134 -5.15 -6.52 -18.54
CA LEU A 134 -5.69 -7.86 -18.77
C LEU A 134 -6.00 -8.10 -20.25
N VAL A 135 -6.63 -7.13 -20.92
CA VAL A 135 -6.87 -7.20 -22.37
C VAL A 135 -5.54 -7.25 -23.13
N LEU A 136 -4.56 -6.41 -22.75
CA LEU A 136 -3.22 -6.48 -23.34
C LEU A 136 -2.55 -7.83 -23.11
N ALA A 137 -2.68 -8.43 -21.93
CA ALA A 137 -2.18 -9.77 -21.64
C ALA A 137 -2.80 -10.83 -22.54
N VAL A 138 -4.13 -10.81 -22.71
CA VAL A 138 -4.82 -11.73 -23.63
C VAL A 138 -4.32 -11.55 -25.06
N VAL A 139 -4.29 -10.32 -25.59
CA VAL A 139 -3.78 -10.03 -26.93
C VAL A 139 -2.32 -10.47 -27.08
N ARG A 140 -1.51 -10.28 -26.03
CA ARG A 140 -0.09 -10.66 -26.00
C ARG A 140 0.13 -12.16 -26.18
N THR A 141 -0.80 -13.02 -25.75
CA THR A 141 -0.72 -14.48 -25.96
C THR A 141 -0.74 -14.86 -27.44
N GLN A 142 -1.42 -14.07 -28.28
CA GLN A 142 -1.56 -14.31 -29.71
C GLN A 142 -0.35 -13.83 -30.52
N ILE A 143 0.56 -13.07 -29.90
CA ILE A 143 1.72 -12.49 -30.58
C ILE A 143 2.96 -13.34 -30.26
N ALA A 144 3.44 -14.12 -31.23
CA ALA A 144 4.60 -14.99 -31.02
C ALA A 144 5.95 -14.24 -31.02
N GLY A 145 6.08 -13.15 -31.80
CA GLY A 145 7.34 -12.47 -32.07
C GLY A 145 7.30 -10.96 -31.89
N ARG A 146 7.66 -10.23 -32.95
CA ARG A 146 7.71 -8.76 -32.91
C ARG A 146 6.33 -8.19 -32.59
N LEU A 147 6.30 -7.30 -31.59
CA LEU A 147 5.10 -6.57 -31.21
C LEU A 147 4.71 -5.57 -32.32
N PRO A 148 3.43 -5.54 -32.73
CA PRO A 148 2.94 -4.51 -33.65
C PRO A 148 3.04 -3.14 -32.98
N LEU A 149 3.27 -2.09 -33.77
CA LEU A 149 3.45 -0.72 -33.25
C LEU A 149 2.27 -0.28 -32.37
N PHE A 150 1.05 -0.61 -32.79
CA PHE A 150 -0.16 -0.31 -32.03
C PHE A 150 -0.15 -0.92 -30.61
N PHE A 151 0.35 -2.15 -30.45
CA PHE A 151 0.49 -2.79 -29.14
C PHE A 151 1.51 -2.06 -28.26
N VAL A 152 2.63 -1.63 -28.84
CA VAL A 152 3.65 -0.85 -28.11
C VAL A 152 3.10 0.49 -27.66
N LEU A 153 2.33 1.19 -28.50
CA LEU A 153 1.69 2.45 -28.16
C LEU A 153 0.65 2.28 -27.04
N LEU A 154 -0.21 1.25 -27.12
CA LEU A 154 -1.16 0.93 -26.05
C LEU A 154 -0.43 0.57 -24.75
N THR A 155 0.67 -0.17 -24.83
CA THR A 155 1.49 -0.48 -23.64
C THR A 155 2.02 0.81 -23.02
N GLY A 156 2.56 1.73 -23.82
CA GLY A 156 3.00 3.05 -23.37
C GLY A 156 1.88 3.86 -22.72
N LEU A 157 0.67 3.84 -23.28
CA LEU A 157 -0.51 4.48 -22.71
C LEU A 157 -0.85 3.89 -21.33
N GLY A 158 -0.86 2.56 -21.20
CA GLY A 158 -1.08 1.87 -19.93
C GLY A 158 -0.02 2.22 -18.88
N LEU A 159 1.26 2.29 -19.26
CA LEU A 159 2.33 2.72 -18.37
C LEU A 159 2.15 4.18 -17.92
N GLY A 160 1.71 5.08 -18.81
CA GLY A 160 1.32 6.44 -18.45
C GLY A 160 0.20 6.46 -17.41
N GLY A 161 -0.80 5.59 -17.57
CA GLY A 161 -1.86 5.40 -16.58
C GLY A 161 -1.35 4.91 -15.22
N LEU A 162 -0.40 3.98 -15.17
CA LEU A 162 0.23 3.53 -13.92
C LEU A 162 0.97 4.66 -13.19
N ILE A 163 1.56 5.61 -13.91
CA ILE A 163 2.20 6.79 -13.30
C ILE A 163 1.14 7.65 -12.60
N VAL A 164 0.01 7.90 -13.25
CA VAL A 164 -1.11 8.65 -12.64
C VAL A 164 -1.68 7.90 -11.44
N GLN A 165 -1.89 6.59 -11.55
CA GLN A 165 -2.34 5.72 -10.46
C GLN A 165 -1.40 5.81 -9.25
N GLY A 166 -0.08 5.74 -9.49
CA GLY A 166 0.93 5.85 -8.46
C GLY A 166 1.00 7.24 -7.83
N HIS A 167 0.77 8.30 -8.61
CA HIS A 167 0.72 9.66 -8.10
C HIS A 167 -0.45 9.85 -7.11
N TRP A 168 -1.67 9.45 -7.50
CA TRP A 168 -2.83 9.53 -6.62
C TRP A 168 -2.73 8.61 -5.41
N GLY A 169 -2.22 7.39 -5.59
CA GLY A 169 -1.96 6.47 -4.48
C GLY A 169 -0.93 7.02 -3.49
N GLY A 170 0.14 7.65 -4.01
CA GLY A 170 1.12 8.35 -3.20
C GLY A 170 0.52 9.53 -2.43
N GLU A 171 -0.36 10.32 -3.06
CA GLU A 171 -1.03 11.43 -2.38
C GLU A 171 -1.95 10.94 -1.26
N LEU A 172 -2.72 9.87 -1.48
CA LEU A 172 -3.56 9.24 -0.45
C LEU A 172 -2.75 8.81 0.77
N VAL A 173 -1.58 8.18 0.56
CA VAL A 173 -0.74 7.67 1.65
C VAL A 173 0.09 8.78 2.31
N TYR A 174 0.82 9.57 1.53
CA TYR A 174 1.81 10.52 2.08
C TYR A 174 1.19 11.85 2.51
N ARG A 175 0.14 12.32 1.83
CA ARG A 175 -0.51 13.59 2.17
C ARG A 175 -1.66 13.40 3.14
N TYR A 176 -2.49 12.39 2.91
CA TYR A 176 -3.73 12.18 3.67
C TYR A 176 -3.65 11.05 4.71
N GLY A 177 -2.61 10.21 4.66
CA GLY A 177 -2.38 9.15 5.64
C GLY A 177 -3.45 8.07 5.65
N THR A 178 -4.14 7.82 4.53
CA THR A 178 -5.36 6.99 4.49
C THR A 178 -5.17 5.59 5.06
N GLY A 179 -4.02 4.94 4.81
CA GLY A 179 -3.70 3.63 5.41
C GLY A 179 -3.40 3.66 6.91
N VAL A 180 -2.68 4.69 7.39
CA VAL A 180 -2.28 4.81 8.80
C VAL A 180 -3.46 5.25 9.68
N ARG A 181 -4.25 6.21 9.19
CA ARG A 181 -5.44 6.71 9.88
C ARG A 181 -6.52 5.62 9.98
N ALA A 182 -6.71 4.83 8.92
CA ALA A 182 -7.66 3.71 8.95
C ALA A 182 -7.28 2.68 10.02
N VAL A 183 -6.00 2.26 10.08
CA VAL A 183 -5.51 1.37 11.15
C VAL A 183 -5.77 1.99 12.52
N HIS A 184 -5.39 3.26 12.74
CA HIS A 184 -5.58 3.92 14.04
C HIS A 184 -7.03 4.02 14.48
N ILE A 185 -7.99 4.21 13.56
CA ILE A 185 -9.40 4.30 13.95
C ILE A 185 -9.98 2.92 14.23
N LEU A 186 -9.64 1.91 13.43
CA LEU A 186 -10.02 0.51 13.68
C LEU A 186 -9.39 -0.04 14.97
N SER A 187 -8.29 0.58 15.40
CA SER A 187 -7.59 0.32 16.66
C SER A 187 -8.30 0.96 17.86
N GLN A 188 -9.13 1.99 17.71
CA GLN A 188 -9.69 2.67 18.89
C GLN A 188 -10.81 1.84 19.55
N PRO A 189 -10.88 1.83 20.90
CA PRO A 189 -11.94 1.12 21.60
C PRO A 189 -13.19 1.99 21.46
N ALA A 190 -14.36 1.38 21.36
CA ALA A 190 -15.64 2.03 21.00
C ALA A 190 -16.15 3.16 21.94
N SER A 191 -15.31 3.72 22.83
CA SER A 191 -15.71 4.56 23.97
C SER A 191 -15.29 6.03 23.90
N THR A 192 -15.14 6.67 22.73
CA THR A 192 -14.84 8.12 22.66
C THR A 192 -15.78 8.94 21.78
N HIS A 193 -16.93 8.40 21.37
CA HIS A 193 -17.96 9.16 20.65
C HIS A 193 -19.21 9.51 21.49
N ASP A 194 -19.13 9.47 22.82
CA ASP A 194 -20.14 10.09 23.69
C ASP A 194 -19.79 11.56 23.96
N ASN A 195 -20.05 12.43 22.97
CA ASN A 195 -20.31 13.84 23.26
C ASN A 195 -21.78 13.97 23.66
N ALA A 196 -22.10 13.54 24.89
CA ALA A 196 -23.35 13.91 25.54
C ALA A 196 -23.38 15.44 25.71
N PRO A 197 -24.43 16.15 25.26
CA PRO A 197 -24.57 17.56 25.59
C PRO A 197 -24.81 17.66 27.10
N LYS A 198 -23.87 18.25 27.84
CA LYS A 198 -24.11 18.70 29.22
C LYS A 198 -25.18 19.78 29.18
N ARG A 199 -26.45 19.39 29.33
CA ARG A 199 -27.56 20.31 29.60
C ARG A 199 -27.32 20.86 31.02
N GLY A 200 -26.85 22.09 31.07
CA GLY A 200 -26.63 22.82 32.31
C GLY A 200 -27.90 22.90 33.14
N SER A 201 -27.74 22.60 34.42
CA SER A 201 -28.66 22.85 35.52
C SER A 201 -29.09 24.32 35.58
N GLY A 202 -30.37 24.55 35.87
CA GLY A 202 -30.96 25.86 36.13
C GLY A 202 -32.35 25.69 36.71
N ALA A 203 -32.41 25.27 37.97
CA ALA A 203 -33.61 25.31 38.79
C ALA A 203 -34.04 26.76 39.04
N SER A 204 -35.31 27.05 38.81
CA SER A 204 -36.03 28.12 39.52
C SER A 204 -37.44 27.64 39.76
N GLY A 205 -37.72 27.24 41.00
CA GLY A 205 -39.08 27.22 41.50
C GLY A 205 -39.63 28.63 41.52
N VAL A 206 -40.90 28.76 41.17
CA VAL A 206 -41.74 29.88 41.56
C VAL A 206 -43.08 29.27 41.95
N ASP A 207 -43.34 29.37 43.25
CA ASP A 207 -44.65 29.27 43.86
C ASP A 207 -45.57 30.37 43.29
N GLU A 208 -46.79 30.00 42.89
CA GLU A 208 -48.08 30.67 43.16
C GLU A 208 -49.21 30.04 42.31
#